data_AF-A0A3S3JYM2-F1
#
_entry.id   AF-A0A3S3JYM2-F1
#
_cell.length_a   1.000
_cell.length_b   1.000
_cell.length_c   1.000
_cell.angle_alpha   90.00
_cell.angle_beta   90.00
_cell.angle_gamma   90.00
#
_symmetry.space_group_name_H-M   'P 1'
#
loop_
_entity.id
_entity.type
_entity.pdbx_description
1 polymer ?
#
loop_
_entity_poly.entity_id
_entity_poly.type
_entity_poly.pdbx_seq_one_letter_code
_entity_poly.pdbx_strand_id
1 'polypeptide(L)'
;MRLRERLDANAAAKRLASIARRKIEAYDRTRRSAGEQKLRIKDLAALRALGVREHLALEIGGTGCFTVRSETWRLVVLATILRPRLYHHRFLATDHIVSRLVEVGYVHSDFVKLTKDLADAMRHLDPEFLTPWEAIHRFLQALTKAGLTEQQHLSFALNTRLADRWREWEGTRQKKTQRRNSISSVVSHILDRIPAEDRASMTVESWWQMTETGNGRPREQTFGTDTSIDNDLEELLDVLLQRSSTSPRDLHGLPAARAIEEAISRKTETEAKANAKRAAEEANGGRQSMIRRAEQTLDGPDLADFLRTPLADQGGILPLDLAERNFAGLRLAEEALSKFAQSRHAERVATEWRSKLDSEARELFGDRAARIVRQSVDDKLDGRPPLIYCRDERTFRVLQWIAQTV
;
A
#
# COMPACT_ATOMS: atom_id res chain seq x y z
N MET A 1 -86.80 -6.97 32.47
CA MET A 1 -85.59 -7.13 31.62
C MET A 1 -84.84 -5.80 31.47
N ARG A 2 -85.45 -4.73 30.97
CA ARG A 2 -84.79 -3.42 30.68
C ARG A 2 -84.18 -2.64 31.86
N LEU A 3 -84.64 -2.83 33.10
CA LEU A 3 -84.11 -2.10 34.28
C LEU A 3 -82.75 -2.67 34.74
N ARG A 4 -82.59 -3.99 34.70
CA ARG A 4 -81.37 -4.69 35.12
C ARG A 4 -80.22 -4.40 34.16
N GLU A 5 -80.51 -4.46 32.85
CA GLU A 5 -79.58 -4.05 31.79
C GLU A 5 -79.12 -2.59 31.92
N ARG A 6 -80.03 -1.67 32.29
CA ARG A 6 -79.68 -0.26 32.55
C ARG A 6 -78.81 -0.06 33.79
N LEU A 7 -79.06 -0.81 34.86
CA LEU A 7 -78.26 -0.75 36.08
C LEU A 7 -76.86 -1.33 35.86
N ASP A 8 -76.76 -2.45 35.14
CA ASP A 8 -75.49 -3.09 34.79
C ASP A 8 -74.65 -2.20 33.85
N ALA A 9 -75.28 -1.55 32.86
CA ALA A 9 -74.62 -0.58 31.99
C ALA A 9 -74.10 0.66 32.76
N ASN A 10 -74.90 1.20 33.70
CA ASN A 10 -74.48 2.31 34.55
C ASN A 10 -73.33 1.93 35.50
N ALA A 11 -73.35 0.71 36.05
CA ALA A 11 -72.26 0.21 36.88
C ALA A 11 -70.97 0.01 36.07
N ALA A 12 -71.07 -0.52 34.85
CA ALA A 12 -69.95 -0.66 33.92
C ALA A 12 -69.36 0.71 33.54
N ALA A 13 -70.20 1.70 33.23
CA ALA A 13 -69.78 3.07 32.91
C ALA A 13 -69.04 3.74 34.08
N LYS A 14 -69.55 3.60 35.31
CA LYS A 14 -68.88 4.12 36.52
C LYS A 14 -67.53 3.45 36.76
N ARG A 15 -67.42 2.13 36.55
CA ARG A 15 -66.16 1.39 36.65
C ARG A 15 -65.15 1.88 35.60
N LEU A 16 -65.58 2.02 34.35
CA LEU A 16 -64.74 2.53 33.26
C LEU A 16 -64.20 3.93 33.58
N ALA A 17 -65.07 4.85 34.02
CA ALA A 17 -64.67 6.20 34.41
C ALA A 17 -63.67 6.21 35.57
N SER A 18 -63.86 5.35 36.57
CA SER A 18 -62.90 5.22 37.68
C SER A 18 -61.54 4.69 37.22
N ILE A 19 -61.51 3.72 36.30
CA ILE A 19 -60.26 3.19 35.73
C ILE A 19 -59.57 4.28 34.90
N ALA A 20 -60.33 5.01 34.08
CA ALA A 20 -59.80 6.10 33.26
C ALA A 20 -59.12 7.19 34.10
N ARG A 21 -59.74 7.62 35.21
CA ARG A 21 -59.13 8.60 36.14
C ARG A 21 -57.80 8.13 36.70
N ARG A 22 -57.73 6.89 37.20
CA ARG A 22 -56.47 6.32 37.73
C ARG A 22 -55.37 6.25 36.67
N LYS A 23 -55.73 5.92 35.42
CA LYS A 23 -54.78 5.89 34.29
C LYS A 23 -54.31 7.29 33.90
N ILE A 24 -55.18 8.30 33.95
CA ILE A 24 -54.79 9.70 33.71
C ILE A 24 -53.88 10.24 34.82
N GLU A 25 -54.13 9.89 36.09
CA GLU A 25 -53.21 10.24 37.18
C GLU A 25 -51.81 9.61 36.99
N ALA A 26 -51.74 8.37 36.48
CA ALA A 26 -50.48 7.73 36.09
C ALA A 26 -49.83 8.42 34.89
N TYR A 27 -50.63 8.83 33.89
CA TYR A 27 -50.18 9.57 32.72
C TYR A 27 -49.55 10.91 33.11
N ASP A 28 -50.18 11.67 34.00
CA ASP A 28 -49.69 12.95 34.48
C ASP A 28 -48.41 12.85 35.31
N ARG A 29 -48.30 11.80 36.13
CA ARG A 29 -47.07 11.51 36.87
C ARG A 29 -45.92 11.22 35.91
N THR A 30 -46.16 10.37 34.92
CA THR A 30 -45.16 9.99 33.92
C THR A 30 -44.75 11.18 33.07
N ARG A 31 -45.72 12.01 32.62
CA ARG A 31 -45.48 13.25 31.87
C ARG A 31 -44.56 14.21 32.62
N ARG A 32 -44.73 14.34 33.95
CA ARG A 32 -43.88 15.17 34.81
C ARG A 32 -42.48 14.58 34.99
N SER A 33 -42.35 13.28 35.26
CA SER A 33 -41.06 12.63 35.48
C SER A 33 -40.21 12.47 34.21
N ALA A 34 -40.83 12.34 33.05
CA ALA A 34 -40.12 12.15 31.78
C ALA A 34 -39.23 13.36 31.43
N GLY A 35 -39.57 14.58 31.86
CA GLY A 35 -38.78 15.78 31.61
C GLY A 35 -37.39 15.81 32.26
N GLU A 36 -37.16 15.01 33.30
CA GLU A 36 -35.93 15.01 34.10
C GLU A 36 -34.81 14.11 33.53
N GLN A 37 -35.12 13.26 32.54
CA GLN A 37 -34.14 12.36 31.96
C GLN A 37 -33.17 13.09 31.01
N LYS A 38 -31.86 12.93 31.26
CA LYS A 38 -30.81 13.43 30.37
C LYS A 38 -30.80 12.64 29.06
N LEU A 39 -31.03 13.35 27.94
CA LEU A 39 -30.93 12.82 26.58
C LEU A 39 -29.47 12.42 26.28
N ARG A 40 -29.21 11.13 26.03
CA ARG A 40 -27.94 10.67 25.43
C ARG A 40 -28.19 10.13 24.02
N ILE A 41 -28.21 11.05 23.05
CA ILE A 41 -28.40 10.72 21.64
C ILE A 41 -27.04 10.45 20.99
N LYS A 42 -26.72 9.17 20.73
CA LYS A 42 -25.48 8.79 20.01
C LYS A 42 -25.45 9.34 18.57
N ASP A 43 -26.61 9.44 17.91
CA ASP A 43 -26.73 9.87 16.50
C ASP A 43 -26.99 11.37 16.31
N LEU A 44 -26.76 12.21 17.34
CA LEU A 44 -27.17 13.61 17.31
C LEU A 44 -26.46 14.39 16.20
N ALA A 45 -25.19 14.07 15.96
CA ALA A 45 -24.41 14.66 14.87
C ALA A 45 -24.98 14.29 13.49
N ALA A 46 -25.40 13.04 13.31
CA ALA A 46 -26.03 12.58 12.07
C ALA A 46 -27.34 13.33 11.83
N LEU A 47 -28.20 13.39 12.85
CA LEU A 47 -29.49 14.05 12.76
C LEU A 47 -29.40 15.56 12.52
N ARG A 48 -28.37 16.23 13.07
CA ARG A 48 -28.09 17.63 12.76
C ARG A 48 -27.64 17.81 11.32
N ALA A 49 -26.68 17.01 10.87
CA ALA A 49 -26.15 17.09 9.52
C ALA A 49 -27.21 16.81 8.44
N LEU A 50 -28.19 15.96 8.76
CA LEU A 50 -29.26 15.57 7.84
C LEU A 50 -30.52 16.45 7.94
N GLY A 51 -30.53 17.45 8.83
CA GLY A 51 -31.69 18.33 9.04
C GLY A 51 -32.89 17.65 9.72
N VAL A 52 -32.71 16.49 10.34
CA VAL A 52 -33.81 15.71 10.94
C VAL A 52 -34.10 16.14 12.38
N ARG A 53 -33.14 16.81 13.04
CA ARG A 53 -33.22 17.17 14.46
C ARG A 53 -34.47 17.98 14.81
N GLU A 54 -34.87 18.93 13.97
CA GLU A 54 -36.01 19.81 14.21
C GLU A 54 -37.33 19.04 14.32
N HIS A 55 -37.46 17.92 13.60
CA HIS A 55 -38.65 17.07 13.65
C HIS A 55 -38.74 16.22 14.92
N LEU A 56 -37.68 16.12 15.72
CA LEU A 56 -37.73 15.45 17.02
C LEU A 56 -38.48 16.29 18.07
N ALA A 57 -38.55 17.61 17.88
CA ALA A 57 -39.15 18.55 18.83
C ALA A 57 -40.66 18.79 18.60
N LEU A 58 -41.31 18.03 17.71
CA LEU A 58 -42.74 18.20 17.41
C LEU A 58 -43.63 18.05 18.65
N GLU A 59 -44.62 18.92 18.81
CA GLU A 59 -45.60 18.78 19.89
C GLU A 59 -46.65 17.75 19.46
N ILE A 60 -46.67 16.61 20.16
CA ILE A 60 -47.60 15.50 19.90
C ILE A 60 -48.10 15.03 21.25
N GLY A 61 -49.41 14.86 21.37
CA GLY A 61 -50.05 14.30 22.57
C GLY A 61 -49.58 12.88 22.89
N GLY A 62 -49.99 12.37 24.06
CA GLY A 62 -49.61 11.04 24.52
C GLY A 62 -48.18 10.93 25.10
N THR A 63 -47.54 12.05 25.45
CA THR A 63 -46.18 12.06 26.01
C THR A 63 -46.09 11.29 27.32
N GLY A 64 -47.12 11.37 28.17
CA GLY A 64 -47.21 10.62 29.42
C GLY A 64 -47.38 9.10 29.26
N CYS A 65 -47.48 8.59 28.04
CA CYS A 65 -47.50 7.15 27.78
C CYS A 65 -46.10 6.52 27.74
N PHE A 66 -45.05 7.34 27.67
CA PHE A 66 -43.67 6.89 27.48
C PHE A 66 -42.85 7.10 28.74
N THR A 67 -41.95 6.15 29.04
CA THR A 67 -41.03 6.23 30.20
C THR A 67 -39.84 7.17 29.96
N VAL A 68 -39.71 7.67 28.73
CA VAL A 68 -38.63 8.54 28.27
C VAL A 68 -39.16 9.83 27.67
N ARG A 69 -38.29 10.85 27.57
CA ARG A 69 -38.57 12.08 26.82
C ARG A 69 -39.05 11.81 25.40
N SER A 70 -39.91 12.71 24.90
CA SER A 70 -40.48 12.63 23.56
C SER A 70 -39.43 12.51 22.46
N GLU A 71 -38.35 13.28 22.56
CA GLU A 71 -37.26 13.29 21.60
C GLU A 71 -36.50 11.95 21.59
N THR A 72 -36.43 11.25 22.74
CA THR A 72 -35.72 9.98 22.87
C THR A 72 -36.43 8.84 22.14
N TRP A 73 -37.73 8.64 22.37
CA TRP A 73 -38.43 7.55 21.68
C TRP A 73 -38.57 7.83 20.19
N ARG A 74 -38.76 9.10 19.79
CA ARG A 74 -38.80 9.52 18.37
C ARG A 74 -37.48 9.26 17.65
N LEU A 75 -36.37 9.55 18.33
CA LEU A 75 -35.04 9.17 17.86
C LEU A 75 -34.95 7.67 17.64
N VAL A 76 -35.37 6.85 18.61
CA VAL A 76 -35.28 5.38 18.49
C VAL A 76 -36.11 4.88 17.32
N VAL A 77 -37.31 5.44 17.11
CA VAL A 77 -38.13 5.14 15.93
C VAL A 77 -37.35 5.40 14.64
N LEU A 78 -36.73 6.58 14.50
CA LEU A 78 -35.98 6.95 13.30
C LEU A 78 -34.66 6.17 13.15
N ALA A 79 -33.76 6.28 14.11
CA ALA A 79 -32.37 5.84 14.02
C ALA A 79 -32.16 4.36 14.34
N THR A 80 -33.08 3.71 15.06
CA THR A 80 -32.92 2.31 15.49
C THR A 80 -33.96 1.39 14.88
N ILE A 81 -35.20 1.84 14.67
CA ILE A 81 -36.27 0.97 14.14
C ILE A 81 -36.38 1.09 12.62
N LEU A 82 -36.47 2.31 12.09
CA LEU A 82 -36.64 2.52 10.65
C LEU A 82 -35.31 2.52 9.89
N ARG A 83 -34.23 3.09 10.46
CA ARG A 83 -32.90 3.14 9.82
C ARG A 83 -32.38 1.77 9.37
N PRO A 84 -32.41 0.68 10.16
CA PRO A 84 -31.90 -0.62 9.68
C PRO A 84 -32.68 -1.19 8.49
N ARG A 85 -33.90 -0.71 8.26
CA ARG A 85 -34.77 -1.14 7.14
C ARG A 85 -34.54 -0.33 5.86
N LEU A 86 -33.67 0.69 5.91
CA LEU A 86 -33.26 1.50 4.77
C LEU A 86 -32.76 0.66 3.59
N TYR A 87 -31.96 -0.38 3.87
CA TYR A 87 -31.29 -1.19 2.84
C TYR A 87 -32.23 -2.02 1.96
N HIS A 88 -33.49 -2.17 2.36
CA HIS A 88 -34.49 -2.95 1.64
C HIS A 88 -35.77 -2.17 1.37
N HIS A 89 -35.79 -0.86 1.68
CA HIS A 89 -36.98 -0.01 1.61
C HIS A 89 -38.24 -0.69 2.20
N ARG A 90 -38.06 -1.35 3.35
CA ARG A 90 -39.13 -2.16 3.95
C ARG A 90 -40.04 -1.26 4.79
N PHE A 91 -41.29 -1.17 4.36
CA PHE A 91 -42.37 -0.57 5.13
C PHE A 91 -42.58 -1.34 6.44
N LEU A 92 -42.74 -0.61 7.54
CA LEU A 92 -43.00 -1.17 8.86
C LEU A 92 -44.29 -0.58 9.42
N ALA A 93 -45.22 -1.46 9.78
CA ALA A 93 -46.49 -1.06 10.37
C ALA A 93 -46.30 -0.46 11.77
N THR A 94 -47.18 0.48 12.13
CA THR A 94 -47.09 1.26 13.38
C THR A 94 -47.16 0.36 14.62
N ASP A 95 -47.95 -0.70 14.57
CA ASP A 95 -48.08 -1.74 15.60
C ASP A 95 -46.74 -2.44 15.92
N HIS A 96 -45.94 -2.76 14.90
CA HIS A 96 -44.61 -3.32 15.07
C HIS A 96 -43.65 -2.31 15.71
N ILE A 97 -43.75 -1.03 15.36
CA ILE A 97 -42.94 0.03 15.97
C ILE A 97 -43.27 0.17 17.46
N VAL A 98 -44.56 0.20 17.80
CA VAL A 98 -45.04 0.21 19.19
C VAL A 98 -44.51 -1.01 19.94
N SER A 99 -44.63 -2.21 19.35
CA SER A 99 -44.18 -3.46 19.97
C SER A 99 -42.69 -3.43 20.30
N ARG A 100 -41.85 -2.90 19.39
CA ARG A 100 -40.42 -2.71 19.64
C ARG A 100 -40.14 -1.73 20.78
N LEU A 101 -40.88 -0.64 20.89
CA LEU A 101 -40.73 0.31 22.00
C LEU A 101 -41.19 -0.29 23.34
N VAL A 102 -42.19 -1.17 23.33
CA VAL A 102 -42.60 -1.96 24.51
C VAL A 102 -41.49 -2.92 24.93
N GLU A 103 -40.91 -3.68 23.99
CA GLU A 103 -39.79 -4.60 24.26
C GLU A 103 -38.59 -3.92 24.93
N VAL A 104 -38.28 -2.69 24.50
CA VAL A 104 -37.17 -1.89 25.05
C VAL A 104 -37.57 -1.11 26.32
N GLY A 105 -38.82 -1.23 26.78
CA GLY A 105 -39.30 -0.61 28.02
C GLY A 105 -39.60 0.89 27.92
N TYR A 106 -39.79 1.41 26.70
CA TYR A 106 -40.01 2.85 26.44
C TYR A 106 -41.48 3.25 26.52
N VAL A 107 -42.39 2.28 26.45
CA VAL A 107 -43.82 2.48 26.72
C VAL A 107 -44.11 2.07 28.17
N HIS A 108 -44.76 2.93 28.93
CA HIS A 108 -45.10 2.64 30.31
C HIS A 108 -46.15 1.52 30.37
N SER A 109 -45.97 0.56 31.29
CA SER A 109 -46.75 -0.69 31.36
C SER A 109 -48.26 -0.46 31.42
N ASP A 110 -48.68 0.63 32.08
CA ASP A 110 -50.09 1.03 32.17
C ASP A 110 -50.79 1.29 30.82
N PHE A 111 -50.04 1.56 29.75
CA PHE A 111 -50.60 1.98 28.46
C PHE A 111 -50.32 1.02 27.29
N VAL A 112 -49.70 -0.14 27.56
CA VAL A 112 -49.32 -1.12 26.52
C VAL A 112 -50.54 -1.72 25.81
N LYS A 113 -51.64 -1.96 26.54
CA LYS A 113 -52.90 -2.48 26.00
C LYS A 113 -54.07 -1.72 26.60
N LEU A 114 -54.64 -0.80 25.82
CA LEU A 114 -55.86 -0.07 26.18
C LEU A 114 -56.98 -0.49 25.25
N THR A 115 -58.16 -0.77 25.80
CA THR A 115 -59.37 -0.93 24.99
C THR A 115 -59.78 0.42 24.42
N LYS A 116 -60.49 0.41 23.29
CA LYS A 116 -60.99 1.63 22.66
C LYS A 116 -61.83 2.46 23.63
N ASP A 117 -62.77 1.83 24.33
CA ASP A 117 -63.66 2.52 25.28
C ASP A 117 -62.89 3.18 26.43
N LEU A 118 -61.80 2.55 26.91
CA LEU A 118 -60.97 3.13 27.95
C LEU A 118 -60.15 4.31 27.42
N ALA A 119 -59.55 4.18 26.23
CA ALA A 119 -58.82 5.26 25.59
C ALA A 119 -59.73 6.47 25.30
N ASP A 120 -60.96 6.21 24.84
CA ASP A 120 -61.97 7.25 24.61
C ASP A 120 -62.38 7.92 25.92
N ALA A 121 -62.64 7.15 26.99
CA ALA A 121 -62.92 7.70 28.32
C ALA A 121 -61.77 8.53 28.89
N MET A 122 -60.52 8.11 28.68
CA MET A 122 -59.33 8.88 29.07
C MET A 122 -59.22 10.18 28.28
N ARG A 123 -59.51 10.16 26.98
CA ARG A 123 -59.48 11.36 26.12
C ARG A 123 -60.54 12.40 26.48
N HIS A 124 -61.68 11.98 27.04
CA HIS A 124 -62.66 12.90 27.60
C HIS A 124 -62.15 13.62 28.87
N LEU A 125 -61.19 13.05 29.59
CA LEU A 125 -60.59 13.63 30.80
C LEU A 125 -59.38 14.52 30.46
N ASP A 126 -58.55 14.09 29.49
CA ASP A 126 -57.42 14.86 28.97
C ASP A 126 -57.45 14.82 27.43
N PRO A 127 -57.80 15.93 26.74
CA PRO A 127 -57.82 15.99 25.28
C PRO A 127 -56.46 15.78 24.61
N GLU A 128 -55.34 16.00 25.32
CA GLU A 128 -53.98 15.73 24.80
C GLU A 128 -53.61 14.25 24.88
N PHE A 129 -54.43 13.43 25.53
CA PHE A 129 -54.19 12.01 25.63
C PHE A 129 -54.27 11.34 24.26
N LEU A 130 -53.17 10.67 23.91
CA LEU A 130 -53.08 9.73 22.79
C LEU A 130 -52.52 8.42 23.31
N THR A 131 -53.06 7.31 22.82
CA THR A 131 -52.45 6.00 23.04
C THR A 131 -51.04 5.96 22.44
N PRO A 132 -50.14 5.07 22.91
CA PRO A 132 -48.81 4.94 22.31
C PRO A 132 -48.84 4.78 20.79
N TRP A 133 -49.79 3.98 20.29
CA TRP A 133 -49.99 3.76 18.86
C TRP A 133 -50.35 5.06 18.14
N GLU A 134 -51.31 5.83 18.65
CA GLU A 134 -51.74 7.10 18.05
C GLU A 134 -50.62 8.16 18.06
N ALA A 135 -49.88 8.27 19.17
CA ALA A 135 -48.77 9.21 19.29
C ALA A 135 -47.65 8.90 18.28
N ILE A 136 -47.27 7.63 18.15
CA ILE A 136 -46.27 7.16 17.18
C ILE A 136 -46.79 7.36 15.76
N HIS A 137 -48.04 7.00 15.49
CA HIS A 137 -48.64 7.16 14.16
C HIS A 137 -48.68 8.62 13.73
N ARG A 138 -49.10 9.54 14.62
CA ARG A 138 -49.10 10.99 14.32
C ARG A 138 -47.69 11.52 14.07
N PHE A 139 -46.69 11.03 14.81
CA PHE A 139 -45.29 11.37 14.56
C PHE A 139 -44.85 10.93 13.16
N LEU A 140 -45.14 9.69 12.78
CA LEU A 140 -44.80 9.17 11.46
C LEU A 140 -45.53 9.91 10.34
N GLN A 141 -46.80 10.26 10.53
CA GLN A 141 -47.54 11.11 9.59
C GLN A 141 -46.90 12.51 9.45
N ALA A 142 -46.43 13.10 10.56
CA ALA A 142 -45.74 14.39 10.51
C ALA A 142 -44.41 14.29 9.74
N LEU A 143 -43.66 13.20 9.92
CA LEU A 143 -42.46 12.91 9.13
C LEU A 143 -42.78 12.71 7.64
N THR A 144 -43.91 12.07 7.32
CA THR A 144 -44.35 11.89 5.93
C THR A 144 -44.70 13.23 5.30
N LYS A 145 -45.40 14.12 6.02
CA LYS A 145 -45.67 15.50 5.57
C LYS A 145 -44.40 16.31 5.35
N ALA A 146 -43.38 16.08 6.17
CA ALA A 146 -42.05 16.68 6.01
C ALA A 146 -41.21 16.04 4.89
N GLY A 147 -41.72 15.01 4.21
CA GLY A 147 -41.00 14.30 3.15
C GLY A 147 -39.82 13.47 3.65
N LEU A 148 -39.81 13.06 4.92
CA LEU A 148 -38.76 12.24 5.52
C LEU A 148 -39.11 10.75 5.54
N THR A 149 -40.39 10.43 5.56
CA THR A 149 -40.91 9.06 5.46
C THR A 149 -41.89 8.94 4.31
N GLU A 150 -42.03 7.72 3.81
CA GLU A 150 -43.07 7.32 2.86
C GLU A 150 -44.08 6.44 3.61
N GLN A 151 -45.35 6.54 3.22
CA GLN A 151 -46.44 5.79 3.85
C GLN A 151 -47.14 4.91 2.82
N GLN A 152 -47.35 3.64 3.18
CA GLN A 152 -48.23 2.71 2.49
C GLN A 152 -49.20 2.12 3.52
N HIS A 153 -50.49 2.43 3.39
CA HIS A 153 -51.51 2.10 4.38
C HIS A 153 -51.10 2.56 5.80
N LEU A 154 -50.92 1.64 6.76
CA LEU A 154 -50.50 1.92 8.14
C LEU A 154 -49.00 1.67 8.39
N SER A 155 -48.25 1.50 7.30
CA SER A 155 -46.83 1.18 7.31
C SER A 155 -45.99 2.32 6.76
N PHE A 156 -44.80 2.46 7.33
CA PHE A 156 -43.90 3.59 7.05
C PHE A 156 -42.49 3.09 6.74
N ALA A 157 -41.84 3.77 5.80
CA ALA A 157 -40.42 3.61 5.50
C ALA A 157 -39.76 4.99 5.52
N LEU A 158 -38.46 5.07 5.78
CA LEU A 158 -37.72 6.32 5.51
C LEU A 158 -37.67 6.52 3.99
N ASN A 159 -37.82 7.77 3.55
CA ASN A 159 -37.81 8.05 2.11
C ASN A 159 -36.42 7.80 1.52
N THR A 160 -36.38 7.50 0.23
CA THR A 160 -35.14 7.17 -0.50
C THR A 160 -34.11 8.29 -0.46
N ARG A 161 -34.53 9.56 -0.55
CA ARG A 161 -33.61 10.72 -0.52
C ARG A 161 -32.92 10.90 0.84
N LEU A 162 -33.65 10.75 1.95
CA LEU A 162 -33.05 10.78 3.29
C LEU A 162 -32.15 9.55 3.50
N ALA A 163 -32.56 8.39 2.96
CA ALA A 163 -31.75 7.17 2.98
C ALA A 163 -30.38 7.38 2.33
N ASP A 164 -30.36 7.97 1.14
CA ASP A 164 -29.13 8.23 0.38
C ASP A 164 -28.24 9.25 1.10
N ARG A 165 -28.81 10.37 1.58
CA ARG A 165 -28.05 11.35 2.38
C ARG A 165 -27.46 10.77 3.65
N TRP A 166 -28.20 9.90 4.33
CA TRP A 166 -27.69 9.21 5.53
C TRP A 166 -26.52 8.29 5.16
N ARG A 167 -26.64 7.56 4.04
CA ARG A 167 -25.57 6.69 3.51
C ARG A 167 -24.32 7.47 3.16
N GLU A 168 -24.47 8.59 2.47
CA GLU A 168 -23.36 9.47 2.10
C GLU A 168 -22.65 10.03 3.34
N TRP A 169 -23.43 10.48 4.33
CA TRP A 169 -22.88 10.98 5.58
C TRP A 169 -22.11 9.89 6.34
N GLU A 170 -22.67 8.68 6.44
CA GLU A 170 -22.02 7.56 7.11
C GLU A 170 -20.76 7.12 6.35
N GLY A 171 -20.82 7.02 5.03
CA GLY A 171 -19.67 6.73 4.17
C GLY A 171 -18.57 7.77 4.32
N THR A 172 -18.92 9.05 4.37
CA THR A 172 -17.95 10.15 4.58
C THR A 172 -17.30 10.06 5.95
N ARG A 173 -18.09 9.78 6.99
CA ARG A 173 -17.57 9.62 8.35
C ARG A 173 -16.68 8.39 8.48
N GLN A 174 -17.06 7.28 7.85
CA GLN A 174 -16.29 6.04 7.84
C GLN A 174 -14.97 6.25 7.10
N LYS A 175 -14.97 6.88 5.92
CA LYS A 175 -13.76 7.24 5.17
C LYS A 175 -12.83 8.13 5.99
N LYS A 176 -13.38 9.17 6.65
CA LYS A 176 -12.59 10.06 7.52
C LYS A 176 -11.95 9.29 8.69
N THR A 177 -12.69 8.37 9.29
CA THR A 177 -12.20 7.52 10.40
C THR A 177 -11.13 6.55 9.91
N GLN A 178 -11.36 5.87 8.78
CA GLN A 178 -10.41 4.94 8.18
C GLN A 178 -9.11 5.65 7.80
N ARG A 179 -9.20 6.85 7.21
CA ARG A 179 -8.03 7.66 6.87
C ARG A 179 -7.27 8.11 8.12
N ARG A 180 -7.96 8.60 9.17
CA ARG A 180 -7.33 8.93 10.46
C ARG A 180 -6.58 7.72 11.03
N ASN A 181 -7.17 6.53 10.98
CA ASN A 181 -6.52 5.30 11.45
C ASN A 181 -5.31 4.91 10.59
N SER A 182 -5.41 5.05 9.27
CA SER A 182 -4.30 4.77 8.34
C SER A 182 -3.11 5.68 8.62
N ILE A 183 -3.34 6.99 8.69
CA ILE A 183 -2.31 7.99 9.03
C ILE A 183 -1.73 7.69 10.41
N SER A 184 -2.57 7.42 11.40
CA SER A 184 -2.13 7.08 12.76
C SER A 184 -1.22 5.83 12.78
N SER A 185 -1.54 4.84 11.95
CA SER A 185 -0.71 3.65 11.78
C SER A 185 0.66 4.02 11.20
N VAL A 186 0.71 4.75 10.09
CA VAL A 186 1.98 5.15 9.46
C VAL A 186 2.82 5.98 10.43
N VAL A 187 2.23 6.98 11.08
CA VAL A 187 2.91 7.80 12.10
C VAL A 187 3.45 6.96 13.24
N SER A 188 2.69 5.97 13.74
CA SER A 188 3.20 5.04 14.75
C SER A 188 4.44 4.30 14.26
N HIS A 189 4.41 3.76 13.04
CA HIS A 189 5.54 3.03 12.47
C HIS A 189 6.78 3.93 12.30
N ILE A 190 6.60 5.17 11.87
CA ILE A 190 7.69 6.16 11.80
C ILE A 190 8.26 6.39 13.20
N LEU A 191 7.40 6.70 14.19
CA LEU A 191 7.82 7.00 15.56
C LEU A 191 8.54 5.82 16.23
N ASP A 192 8.22 4.58 15.87
CA ASP A 192 8.89 3.37 16.38
C ASP A 192 10.27 3.13 15.74
N ARG A 193 10.59 3.83 14.65
CA ARG A 193 11.93 3.82 14.01
C ARG A 193 12.81 4.98 14.43
N ILE A 194 12.26 5.95 15.16
CA ILE A 194 13.02 7.08 15.68
C ILE A 194 13.58 6.69 17.07
N PRO A 195 14.88 6.88 17.34
CA PRO A 195 15.46 6.67 18.66
C PRO A 195 14.72 7.43 19.76
N ALA A 196 14.65 6.85 20.95
CA ALA A 196 13.87 7.43 22.05
C ALA A 196 14.36 8.83 22.45
N GLU A 197 15.67 9.10 22.34
CA GLU A 197 16.23 10.43 22.60
C GLU A 197 15.69 11.51 21.64
N ASP A 198 15.49 11.18 20.36
CA ASP A 198 15.01 12.13 19.35
C ASP A 198 13.50 12.28 19.40
N ARG A 199 12.80 11.20 19.76
CA ARG A 199 11.33 11.16 19.78
C ARG A 199 10.73 12.21 20.74
N ALA A 200 11.49 12.69 21.74
CA ALA A 200 11.08 13.72 22.69
C ALA A 200 9.68 13.47 23.31
N SER A 201 9.38 12.21 23.64
CA SER A 201 8.07 11.72 24.13
C SER A 201 6.88 11.87 23.18
N MET A 202 7.12 12.16 21.90
CA MET A 202 6.05 12.30 20.91
C MET A 202 5.25 11.01 20.75
N THR A 203 3.94 11.15 20.80
CA THR A 203 2.95 10.11 20.56
C THR A 203 2.11 10.45 19.33
N VAL A 204 1.41 9.45 18.79
CA VAL A 204 0.46 9.67 17.69
C VAL A 204 -0.60 10.72 18.09
N GLU A 205 -1.11 10.67 19.33
CA GLU A 205 -2.12 11.61 19.80
C GLU A 205 -1.55 13.02 19.93
N SER A 206 -0.35 13.20 20.52
CA SER A 206 0.27 14.52 20.61
C SER A 206 0.57 15.11 19.22
N TRP A 207 0.93 14.26 18.25
CA TRP A 207 1.15 14.69 16.85
C TRP A 207 -0.14 15.15 16.16
N TRP A 208 -1.29 14.52 16.44
CA TRP A 208 -2.59 14.98 15.95
C TRP A 208 -3.01 16.35 16.52
N GLN A 209 -2.61 16.63 17.76
CA GLN A 209 -2.90 17.90 18.44
C GLN A 209 -1.94 19.03 18.09
N MET A 210 -0.86 18.76 17.33
CA MET A 210 0.04 19.80 16.86
C MET A 210 -0.71 20.77 15.93
N THR A 211 -0.46 22.06 16.16
CA THR A 211 -0.98 23.13 15.30
C THR A 211 -0.11 23.24 14.05
N GLU A 212 -0.74 23.15 12.88
CA GLU A 212 -0.05 23.35 11.61
C GLU A 212 0.38 24.81 11.47
N THR A 213 1.64 25.02 11.09
CA THR A 213 2.28 26.33 10.99
C THR A 213 1.60 27.26 9.98
N GLY A 214 0.93 26.71 8.96
CA GLY A 214 0.28 27.49 7.91
C GLY A 214 -1.11 28.05 8.26
N ASN A 215 -1.87 27.36 9.12
CA ASN A 215 -3.27 27.71 9.40
C ASN A 215 -3.60 27.90 10.90
N GLY A 216 -2.65 27.59 11.79
CA GLY A 216 -2.78 27.73 13.24
C GLY A 216 -3.83 26.81 13.87
N ARG A 217 -4.33 25.82 13.13
CA ARG A 217 -5.33 24.86 13.61
C ARG A 217 -4.68 23.51 13.92
N PRO A 218 -5.23 22.73 14.87
CA PRO A 218 -4.79 21.36 15.08
C PRO A 218 -5.00 20.53 13.82
N ARG A 219 -4.02 19.68 13.49
CA ARG A 219 -4.06 18.78 12.33
C ARG A 219 -5.30 17.90 12.27
N GLU A 220 -5.79 17.46 13.43
CA GLU A 220 -7.03 16.67 13.53
C GLU A 220 -8.26 17.38 12.91
N GLN A 221 -8.22 18.70 12.77
CA GLN A 221 -9.30 19.49 12.18
C GLN A 221 -9.10 19.74 10.68
N THR A 222 -7.88 19.63 10.16
CA THR A 222 -7.50 20.05 8.80
C THR A 222 -7.13 18.88 7.88
N PHE A 223 -6.79 17.71 8.43
CA PHE A 223 -6.36 16.55 7.63
C PHE A 223 -7.38 16.11 6.58
N GLY A 224 -8.66 16.43 6.76
CA GLY A 224 -9.71 16.09 5.80
C GLY A 224 -9.53 16.74 4.42
N THR A 225 -8.84 17.88 4.34
CA THR A 225 -8.65 18.65 3.09
C THR A 225 -7.25 18.56 2.51
N ASP A 226 -6.25 18.24 3.33
CA ASP A 226 -4.88 18.04 2.88
C ASP A 226 -4.70 16.60 2.42
N THR A 227 -4.48 16.36 1.12
CA THR A 227 -4.22 15.03 0.56
C THR A 227 -2.73 14.72 0.38
N SER A 228 -1.84 15.69 0.65
CA SER A 228 -0.39 15.51 0.48
C SER A 228 0.23 14.72 1.62
N ILE A 229 -0.31 14.88 2.84
CA ILE A 229 0.18 14.23 4.06
C ILE A 229 0.28 12.71 3.95
N ASP A 230 -0.64 12.04 3.24
CA ASP A 230 -0.60 10.58 3.09
C ASP A 230 0.65 10.13 2.34
N ASN A 231 1.01 10.82 1.23
CA ASN A 231 2.17 10.47 0.42
C ASN A 231 3.48 10.83 1.13
N ASP A 232 3.54 12.00 1.77
CA ASP A 232 4.75 12.45 2.45
C ASP A 232 5.11 11.53 3.62
N LEU A 233 4.10 11.06 4.38
CA LEU A 233 4.30 10.10 5.46
C LEU A 233 4.77 8.72 4.96
N GLU A 234 4.29 8.26 3.81
CA GLU A 234 4.78 7.01 3.19
C GLU A 234 6.23 7.17 2.69
N GLU A 235 6.56 8.30 2.04
CA GLU A 235 7.94 8.61 1.62
C GLU A 235 8.90 8.64 2.83
N LEU A 236 8.48 9.29 3.92
CA LEU A 236 9.20 9.29 5.20
C LEU A 236 9.45 7.87 5.71
N LEU A 237 8.41 7.04 5.72
CA LEU A 237 8.52 5.67 6.21
C LEU A 237 9.45 4.83 5.33
N ASP A 238 9.38 4.97 4.01
CA ASP A 238 10.23 4.25 3.07
C ASP A 238 11.71 4.59 3.24
N VAL A 239 12.04 5.84 3.57
CA VAL A 239 13.43 6.23 3.90
C VAL A 239 13.88 5.57 5.20
N LEU A 240 13.07 5.61 6.26
CA LEU A 240 13.39 4.97 7.54
C LEU A 240 13.48 3.44 7.44
N LEU A 241 12.78 2.84 6.47
CA LEU A 241 12.88 1.42 6.12
C LEU A 241 14.06 1.11 5.18
N GLN A 242 14.86 2.10 4.80
CA GLN A 242 15.97 1.99 3.85
C GLN A 242 15.52 1.45 2.48
N ARG A 243 14.26 1.68 2.11
CA ARG A 243 13.70 1.39 0.78
C ARG A 243 13.96 2.53 -0.19
N SER A 244 14.06 3.76 0.31
CA SER A 244 14.42 4.96 -0.45
C SER A 244 15.66 5.64 0.15
N SER A 245 16.41 6.35 -0.68
CA SER A 245 17.49 7.27 -0.28
C SER A 245 17.14 8.74 -0.58
N THR A 246 15.94 8.99 -1.13
CA THR A 246 15.45 10.33 -1.44
C THR A 246 15.01 11.02 -0.15
N SER A 247 15.56 12.20 0.14
CA SER A 247 15.13 12.98 1.30
C SER A 247 13.67 13.40 1.17
N PRO A 248 12.81 13.15 2.18
CA PRO A 248 11.41 13.57 2.16
C PRO A 248 11.26 15.09 2.13
N ARG A 249 10.21 15.58 1.46
CA ARG A 249 9.99 17.02 1.27
C ARG A 249 9.58 17.75 2.55
N ASP A 250 8.73 17.11 3.34
CA ASP A 250 8.22 17.65 4.60
C ASP A 250 8.18 16.53 5.65
N LEU A 251 8.53 16.88 6.89
CA LEU A 251 8.48 15.97 8.04
C LEU A 251 7.15 16.03 8.77
N HIS A 252 6.26 16.98 8.43
CA HIS A 252 4.96 17.16 9.08
C HIS A 252 5.07 17.29 10.61
N GLY A 253 6.13 17.94 11.09
CA GLY A 253 6.41 18.11 12.51
C GLY A 253 6.85 16.84 13.26
N LEU A 254 7.12 15.74 12.55
CA LEU A 254 7.70 14.53 13.14
C LEU A 254 9.19 14.75 13.47
N PRO A 255 9.71 14.18 14.57
CA PRO A 255 11.08 14.37 15.02
C PRO A 255 12.02 13.40 14.29
N ALA A 256 11.94 13.34 12.97
CA ALA A 256 12.55 12.29 12.16
C ALA A 256 13.86 12.71 11.47
N ALA A 257 14.26 13.99 11.57
CA ALA A 257 15.37 14.55 10.77
C ALA A 257 16.68 13.75 10.90
N ARG A 258 17.15 13.51 12.13
CA ARG A 258 18.37 12.73 12.38
C ARG A 258 18.25 11.28 11.93
N ALA A 259 17.13 10.63 12.24
CA ALA A 259 16.87 9.25 11.85
C ALA A 259 16.84 9.07 10.31
N ILE A 260 16.33 10.05 9.58
CA ILE A 260 16.34 10.08 8.11
C ILE A 260 17.76 10.20 7.58
N GLU A 261 18.56 11.14 8.09
CA GLU A 261 19.95 11.32 7.67
C GLU A 261 20.78 10.04 7.90
N GLU A 262 20.60 9.40 9.05
CA GLU A 262 21.25 8.12 9.35
C GLU A 262 20.78 7.00 8.43
N ALA A 263 19.48 6.91 8.14
CA ALA A 263 18.93 5.86 7.28
C ALA A 263 19.42 6.01 5.83
N ILE A 264 19.45 7.23 5.30
CA ILE A 264 20.01 7.54 3.97
C ILE A 264 21.49 7.17 3.94
N SER A 265 22.26 7.58 4.95
CA SER A 265 23.70 7.26 5.05
C SER A 265 23.94 5.75 5.04
N ARG A 266 23.25 5.00 5.90
CA ARG A 266 23.36 3.52 5.95
C ARG A 266 22.98 2.86 4.63
N LYS A 267 21.93 3.35 3.96
CA LYS A 267 21.53 2.82 2.65
C LYS A 267 22.59 3.09 1.58
N THR A 268 23.10 4.32 1.49
CA THR A 268 24.15 4.65 0.52
C THR A 268 25.43 3.85 0.76
N GLU A 269 25.82 3.62 2.02
CA GLU A 269 26.96 2.76 2.37
C GLU A 269 26.74 1.30 1.99
N THR A 270 25.55 0.75 2.23
CA THR A 270 25.23 -0.64 1.88
C THR A 270 25.18 -0.83 0.37
N GLU A 271 24.62 0.12 -0.37
CA GLU A 271 24.64 0.14 -1.84
C GLU A 271 26.07 0.27 -2.38
N ALA A 272 26.90 1.14 -1.81
CA ALA A 272 28.31 1.29 -2.18
C ALA A 272 29.09 -0.01 -1.94
N LYS A 273 28.90 -0.67 -0.78
CA LYS A 273 29.53 -1.98 -0.48
C LYS A 273 29.06 -3.07 -1.45
N ALA A 274 27.76 -3.10 -1.77
CA ALA A 274 27.21 -4.06 -2.71
C ALA A 274 27.70 -3.84 -4.14
N ASN A 275 27.84 -2.58 -4.57
CA ASN A 275 28.41 -2.21 -5.86
C ASN A 275 29.90 -2.55 -5.94
N ALA A 276 30.66 -2.24 -4.88
CA ALA A 276 32.08 -2.58 -4.80
C ALA A 276 32.31 -4.10 -4.84
N LYS A 277 31.47 -4.87 -4.14
CA LYS A 277 31.50 -6.34 -4.19
C LYS A 277 31.22 -6.87 -5.60
N ARG A 278 30.18 -6.36 -6.27
CA ARG A 278 29.86 -6.74 -7.65
C ARG A 278 31.00 -6.41 -8.62
N ALA A 279 31.57 -5.21 -8.52
CA ALA A 279 32.71 -4.81 -9.35
C ALA A 279 33.94 -5.71 -9.13
N ALA A 280 34.21 -6.12 -7.88
CA ALA A 280 35.30 -7.05 -7.57
C ALA A 280 35.04 -8.46 -8.13
N GLU A 281 33.79 -8.95 -8.05
CA GLU A 281 33.39 -10.24 -8.62
C GLU A 281 33.48 -10.24 -10.15
N GLU A 282 33.05 -9.15 -10.81
CA GLU A 282 33.18 -8.97 -12.26
C GLU A 282 34.64 -8.92 -12.72
N ALA A 283 35.50 -8.16 -12.01
CA ALA A 283 36.92 -8.09 -12.30
C ALA A 283 37.60 -9.47 -12.18
N ASN A 284 37.34 -10.19 -11.08
CA ASN A 284 37.87 -11.54 -10.89
C ASN A 284 37.33 -12.53 -11.94
N GLY A 285 36.06 -12.39 -12.35
CA GLY A 285 35.48 -13.17 -13.44
C GLY A 285 36.20 -12.94 -14.77
N GLY A 286 36.54 -11.68 -15.09
CA GLY A 286 37.34 -11.32 -16.26
C GLY A 286 38.73 -11.97 -16.24
N ARG A 287 39.45 -11.88 -15.10
CA ARG A 287 40.75 -12.53 -14.90
C ARG A 287 40.68 -14.04 -15.13
N GLN A 288 39.73 -14.71 -14.47
CA GLN A 288 39.60 -16.17 -14.54
C GLN A 288 39.21 -16.64 -15.94
N SER A 289 38.35 -15.89 -16.63
CA SER A 289 37.99 -16.21 -18.02
C SER A 289 39.20 -16.12 -18.94
N MET A 290 40.04 -15.10 -18.78
CA MET A 290 41.27 -14.93 -19.56
C MET A 290 42.29 -16.04 -19.30
N ILE A 291 42.51 -16.42 -18.03
CA ILE A 291 43.39 -17.54 -17.67
C ILE A 291 42.93 -18.82 -18.36
N ARG A 292 41.66 -19.19 -18.18
CA ARG A 292 41.07 -20.40 -18.79
C ARG A 292 41.19 -20.37 -20.32
N ARG A 293 40.96 -19.22 -20.95
CA ARG A 293 41.06 -19.08 -22.41
C ARG A 293 42.50 -19.23 -22.89
N ALA A 294 43.47 -18.68 -22.16
CA ALA A 294 44.89 -18.82 -22.46
C ALA A 294 45.34 -20.27 -22.31
N GLU A 295 44.94 -20.96 -21.23
CA GLU A 295 45.21 -22.39 -21.00
C GLU A 295 44.63 -23.29 -22.10
N GLN A 296 43.48 -22.93 -22.68
CA GLN A 296 42.88 -23.65 -23.81
C GLN A 296 43.60 -23.43 -25.14
N THR A 297 44.38 -22.35 -25.26
CA THR A 297 44.94 -21.90 -26.55
C THR A 297 46.44 -22.12 -26.65
N LEU A 298 47.17 -22.10 -25.53
CA LEU A 298 48.63 -22.15 -25.48
C LEU A 298 49.13 -23.28 -24.58
N ASP A 299 50.27 -23.87 -24.94
CA ASP A 299 50.93 -24.91 -24.17
C ASP A 299 51.96 -24.31 -23.19
N GLY A 300 52.12 -24.93 -22.03
CA GLY A 300 53.10 -24.66 -20.95
C GLY A 300 53.98 -23.40 -21.07
N PRO A 301 55.11 -23.45 -21.79
CA PRO A 301 56.05 -22.32 -21.87
C PRO A 301 55.46 -21.09 -22.57
N ASP A 302 54.67 -21.27 -23.64
CA ASP A 302 54.04 -20.17 -24.38
C ASP A 302 52.92 -19.51 -23.55
N LEU A 303 52.21 -20.28 -22.73
CA LEU A 303 51.20 -19.77 -21.80
C LEU A 303 51.83 -18.81 -20.78
N ALA A 304 52.91 -19.24 -20.12
CA ALA A 304 53.60 -18.44 -19.12
C ALA A 304 54.23 -17.18 -19.73
N ASP A 305 54.76 -17.30 -20.95
CA ASP A 305 55.33 -16.19 -21.72
C ASP A 305 54.26 -15.14 -22.04
N PHE A 306 53.11 -15.57 -22.59
CA PHE A 306 52.01 -14.66 -22.91
C PHE A 306 51.49 -13.91 -21.68
N LEU A 307 51.17 -14.63 -20.59
CA LEU A 307 50.58 -14.02 -19.39
C LEU A 307 51.51 -13.02 -18.68
N ARG A 308 52.82 -13.13 -18.89
CA ARG A 308 53.85 -12.25 -18.28
C ARG A 308 54.38 -11.19 -19.24
N THR A 309 54.01 -11.24 -20.52
CA THR A 309 54.49 -10.29 -21.52
C THR A 309 53.53 -9.11 -21.65
N PRO A 310 54.00 -7.88 -21.39
CA PRO A 310 53.21 -6.67 -21.64
C PRO A 310 52.76 -6.55 -23.09
N LEU A 311 51.49 -6.25 -23.30
CA LEU A 311 50.93 -6.06 -24.64
C LEU A 311 51.31 -4.68 -25.18
N ALA A 312 52.23 -4.63 -26.15
CA ALA A 312 52.73 -3.38 -26.74
C ALA A 312 51.59 -2.52 -27.35
N ASP A 313 50.65 -3.17 -28.06
CA ASP A 313 49.48 -2.52 -28.67
C ASP A 313 48.51 -1.92 -27.63
N GLN A 314 48.66 -2.27 -26.35
CA GLN A 314 47.79 -1.85 -25.26
C GLN A 314 48.57 -1.05 -24.20
N GLY A 315 49.63 -0.35 -24.61
CA GLY A 315 50.41 0.53 -23.74
C GLY A 315 51.23 -0.22 -22.68
N GLY A 316 51.58 -1.48 -22.92
CA GLY A 316 52.39 -2.28 -22.01
C GLY A 316 51.62 -2.83 -20.79
N ILE A 317 50.31 -2.98 -20.91
CA ILE A 317 49.48 -3.61 -19.86
C ILE A 317 49.57 -5.14 -20.01
N LEU A 318 49.59 -5.86 -18.88
CA LEU A 318 49.55 -7.32 -18.89
C LEU A 318 48.17 -7.84 -19.34
N PRO A 319 48.10 -9.00 -20.02
CA PRO A 319 46.82 -9.53 -20.51
C PRO A 319 45.77 -9.73 -19.40
N LEU A 320 46.20 -10.17 -18.21
CA LEU A 320 45.30 -10.39 -17.08
C LEU A 320 44.76 -9.07 -16.51
N ASP A 321 45.63 -8.07 -16.35
CA ASP A 321 45.25 -6.76 -15.82
C ASP A 321 44.34 -6.01 -16.82
N LEU A 322 44.53 -6.25 -18.12
CA LEU A 322 43.64 -5.72 -19.16
C LEU A 322 42.25 -6.39 -19.10
N ALA A 323 42.20 -7.70 -18.89
CA ALA A 323 40.96 -8.46 -18.76
C ALA A 323 40.15 -8.12 -17.49
N GLU A 324 40.82 -7.73 -16.42
CA GLU A 324 40.18 -7.31 -15.15
C GLU A 324 39.48 -5.94 -15.24
N ARG A 325 39.92 -5.06 -16.15
CA ARG A 325 39.43 -3.67 -16.17
C ARG A 325 37.97 -3.54 -16.56
N ASN A 326 37.53 -4.29 -17.57
CA ASN A 326 36.15 -4.34 -18.07
C ASN A 326 36.04 -5.36 -19.21
N PHE A 327 34.81 -5.56 -19.69
CA PHE A 327 34.51 -6.48 -20.79
C PHE A 327 35.25 -6.15 -22.11
N ALA A 328 35.46 -4.88 -22.43
CA ALA A 328 36.20 -4.50 -23.63
C ALA A 328 37.69 -4.85 -23.51
N GLY A 329 38.27 -4.65 -22.33
CA GLY A 329 39.63 -5.07 -22.00
C GLY A 329 39.83 -6.58 -22.11
N LEU A 330 38.86 -7.37 -21.64
CA LEU A 330 38.87 -8.83 -21.83
C LEU A 330 38.91 -9.21 -23.31
N ARG A 331 38.06 -8.60 -24.15
CA ARG A 331 38.06 -8.88 -25.60
C ARG A 331 39.39 -8.54 -26.26
N LEU A 332 39.99 -7.40 -25.91
CA LEU A 332 41.30 -7.01 -26.43
C LEU A 332 42.41 -7.98 -26.00
N ALA A 333 42.36 -8.49 -24.76
CA ALA A 333 43.27 -9.52 -24.28
C ALA A 333 43.09 -10.85 -25.03
N GLU A 334 41.85 -11.25 -25.33
CA GLU A 334 41.54 -12.45 -26.13
C GLU A 334 42.01 -12.33 -27.59
N GLU A 335 41.89 -11.14 -28.19
CA GLU A 335 42.41 -10.85 -29.52
C GLU A 335 43.94 -10.91 -29.55
N ALA A 336 44.60 -10.35 -28.52
CA ALA A 336 46.05 -10.44 -28.37
C ALA A 336 46.52 -11.89 -28.18
N LEU A 337 45.80 -12.69 -27.39
CA LEU A 337 46.05 -14.12 -27.23
C LEU A 337 45.99 -14.85 -28.58
N SER A 338 44.95 -14.57 -29.37
CA SER A 338 44.76 -15.19 -30.68
C SER A 338 45.91 -14.87 -31.64
N LYS A 339 46.34 -13.59 -31.69
CA LYS A 339 47.50 -13.16 -32.49
C LYS A 339 48.81 -13.80 -32.02
N PHE A 340 49.01 -13.88 -30.70
CA PHE A 340 50.19 -14.50 -30.11
C PHE A 340 50.25 -16.01 -30.45
N ALA A 341 49.14 -16.72 -30.29
CA ALA A 341 49.03 -18.14 -30.62
C ALA A 341 49.31 -18.41 -32.10
N GLN A 342 48.74 -17.59 -33.00
CA GLN A 342 49.01 -17.68 -34.44
C GLN A 342 50.50 -17.45 -34.76
N SER A 343 51.13 -16.47 -34.11
CA SER A 343 52.55 -16.18 -34.31
C SER A 343 53.45 -17.32 -33.82
N ARG A 344 53.16 -17.90 -32.65
CA ARG A 344 53.89 -19.07 -32.11
C ARG A 344 53.69 -20.31 -32.96
N HIS A 345 52.48 -20.55 -33.47
CA HIS A 345 52.23 -21.65 -34.40
C HIS A 345 53.02 -21.48 -35.70
N ALA A 346 53.00 -20.28 -36.29
CA ALA A 346 53.77 -19.98 -37.50
C ALA A 346 55.29 -20.17 -37.29
N GLU A 347 55.83 -19.78 -36.13
CA GLU A 347 57.25 -19.98 -35.83
C GLU A 347 57.60 -21.46 -35.59
N ARG A 348 56.72 -22.24 -34.95
CA ARG A 348 56.89 -23.70 -34.81
C ARG A 348 56.94 -24.37 -36.19
N VAL A 349 55.96 -24.08 -37.04
CA VAL A 349 55.91 -24.58 -38.43
C VAL A 349 57.17 -24.16 -39.20
N ALA A 350 57.57 -22.89 -39.11
CA ALA A 350 58.79 -22.41 -39.76
C ALA A 350 60.03 -23.17 -39.25
N THR A 351 60.14 -23.41 -37.95
CA THR A 351 61.27 -24.14 -37.35
C THR A 351 61.31 -25.60 -37.82
N GLU A 352 60.17 -26.27 -37.95
CA GLU A 352 60.08 -27.62 -38.51
C GLU A 352 60.56 -27.66 -39.96
N TRP A 353 60.08 -26.74 -40.80
CA TRP A 353 60.49 -26.67 -42.21
C TRP A 353 61.96 -26.27 -42.39
N ARG A 354 62.47 -25.38 -41.54
CA ARG A 354 63.90 -25.04 -41.48
C ARG A 354 64.75 -26.23 -41.07
N SER A 355 64.29 -27.02 -40.10
CA SER A 355 64.98 -28.24 -39.66
C SER A 355 65.00 -29.29 -40.77
N LYS A 356 63.88 -29.45 -41.49
CA LYS A 356 63.78 -30.33 -42.66
C LYS A 356 64.71 -29.89 -43.79
N LEU A 357 64.80 -28.58 -44.05
CA LEU A 357 65.72 -28.03 -45.04
C LEU A 357 67.18 -28.28 -44.65
N ASP A 358 67.52 -28.07 -43.37
CA ASP A 358 68.87 -28.32 -42.85
C ASP A 358 69.23 -29.81 -42.91
N SER A 359 68.28 -30.73 -42.70
CA SER A 359 68.50 -32.17 -42.87
C SER A 359 68.67 -32.59 -44.33
N GLU A 360 67.78 -32.14 -45.23
CA GLU A 360 67.89 -32.48 -46.67
C GLU A 360 69.16 -31.89 -47.28
N ALA A 361 69.55 -30.67 -46.89
CA ALA A 361 70.80 -30.08 -47.34
C ALA A 361 72.03 -30.88 -46.87
N ARG A 362 72.01 -31.41 -45.62
CA ARG A 362 73.09 -32.27 -45.11
C ARG A 362 73.18 -33.60 -45.87
N GLU A 363 72.05 -34.21 -46.21
CA GLU A 363 72.03 -35.45 -47.01
C GLU A 363 72.58 -35.23 -48.42
N LEU A 364 72.22 -34.14 -49.07
CA LEU A 364 72.61 -33.85 -50.45
C LEU A 364 74.05 -33.32 -50.58
N PHE A 365 74.50 -32.49 -49.64
CA PHE A 365 75.74 -31.72 -49.78
C PHE A 365 76.81 -32.00 -48.72
N GLY A 366 76.55 -32.90 -47.77
CA GLY A 366 77.49 -33.26 -46.70
C GLY A 366 78.03 -32.03 -45.95
N ASP A 367 79.35 -31.91 -45.86
CA ASP A 367 80.03 -30.82 -45.15
C ASP A 367 79.77 -29.42 -45.73
N ARG A 368 79.28 -29.32 -46.98
CA ARG A 368 78.98 -28.04 -47.64
C ARG A 368 77.58 -27.50 -47.31
N ALA A 369 76.72 -28.33 -46.72
CA ALA A 369 75.32 -28.00 -46.44
C ALA A 369 75.15 -26.71 -45.62
N ALA A 370 75.91 -26.57 -44.53
CA ALA A 370 75.82 -25.41 -43.64
C ALA A 370 76.12 -24.09 -44.36
N ARG A 371 77.03 -24.11 -45.35
CA ARG A 371 77.34 -22.94 -46.17
C ARG A 371 76.18 -22.61 -47.11
N ILE A 372 75.59 -23.61 -47.74
CA ILE A 372 74.52 -23.46 -48.73
C ILE A 372 73.23 -22.92 -48.09
N VAL A 373 72.84 -23.41 -46.91
CA VAL A 373 71.58 -22.99 -46.27
C VAL A 373 71.69 -21.70 -45.47
N ARG A 374 72.90 -21.31 -45.02
CA ARG A 374 73.11 -20.14 -44.12
C ARG A 374 73.68 -18.91 -44.80
N GLN A 375 74.26 -19.04 -46.00
CA GLN A 375 74.67 -17.86 -46.78
C GLN A 375 73.53 -17.39 -47.68
N SER A 376 73.42 -16.08 -47.88
CA SER A 376 72.51 -15.52 -48.86
C SER A 376 72.94 -15.97 -50.26
N VAL A 377 72.02 -16.63 -50.97
CA VAL A 377 72.26 -17.10 -52.34
C VAL A 377 71.48 -16.20 -53.28
N ASP A 378 72.16 -15.20 -53.84
CA ASP A 378 71.74 -14.31 -54.95
C ASP A 378 70.34 -13.62 -54.81
N ASP A 379 69.99 -12.75 -55.75
CA ASP A 379 68.77 -11.91 -55.69
C ASP A 379 67.43 -12.68 -55.67
N LYS A 380 67.44 -14.01 -55.83
CA LYS A 380 66.22 -14.85 -55.94
C LYS A 380 65.47 -15.08 -54.62
N LEU A 381 66.08 -14.81 -53.48
CA LEU A 381 65.50 -15.01 -52.13
C LEU A 381 65.37 -13.69 -51.34
N ASP A 382 65.22 -12.57 -52.05
CA ASP A 382 65.17 -11.22 -51.47
C ASP A 382 66.38 -10.91 -50.57
N GLY A 383 67.57 -11.42 -50.94
CA GLY A 383 68.82 -11.27 -50.19
C GLY A 383 68.89 -12.05 -48.87
N ARG A 384 67.89 -12.88 -48.55
CA ARG A 384 67.85 -13.67 -47.31
C ARG A 384 68.46 -15.06 -47.50
N PRO A 385 69.13 -15.61 -46.48
CA PRO A 385 69.55 -17.01 -46.49
C PRO A 385 68.36 -17.97 -46.69
N PRO A 386 68.55 -19.09 -47.42
CA PRO A 386 67.53 -20.14 -47.59
C PRO A 386 66.89 -20.57 -46.27
N LEU A 387 67.69 -20.72 -45.21
CA LEU A 387 67.21 -21.10 -43.88
C LEU A 387 66.26 -20.06 -43.25
N ILE A 388 66.43 -18.76 -43.55
CA ILE A 388 65.55 -17.71 -43.03
C ILE A 388 64.31 -17.54 -43.91
N TYR A 389 64.45 -17.80 -45.21
CA TYR A 389 63.37 -17.75 -46.19
C TYR A 389 62.37 -18.91 -46.03
N CYS A 390 62.86 -20.10 -45.64
CA CYS A 390 62.02 -21.26 -45.38
C CYS A 390 61.13 -21.05 -44.14
N ARG A 391 59.81 -21.01 -44.36
CA ARG A 391 58.81 -20.75 -43.31
C ARG A 391 57.63 -21.72 -43.34
N ASP A 392 57.41 -22.36 -44.47
CA ASP A 392 56.29 -23.27 -44.72
C ASP A 392 56.64 -24.22 -45.88
N GLU A 393 55.72 -25.14 -46.21
CA GLU A 393 55.90 -26.08 -47.31
C GLU A 393 56.10 -25.39 -48.66
N ARG A 394 55.43 -24.26 -48.90
CA ARG A 394 55.49 -23.56 -50.18
C ARG A 394 56.87 -22.98 -50.41
N THR A 395 57.40 -22.27 -49.42
CA THR A 395 58.75 -21.70 -49.43
C THR A 395 59.81 -22.81 -49.43
N PHE A 396 59.56 -23.91 -48.74
CA PHE A 396 60.40 -25.10 -48.80
C PHE A 396 60.48 -25.71 -50.22
N ARG A 397 59.35 -25.87 -50.91
CA ARG A 397 59.31 -26.37 -52.31
C ARG A 397 60.01 -25.43 -53.29
N VAL A 398 59.94 -24.13 -53.06
CA VAL A 398 60.78 -23.18 -53.83
C VAL A 398 62.24 -23.56 -53.61
N LEU A 399 62.70 -23.70 -52.37
CA LEU A 399 64.10 -24.01 -52.07
C LEU A 399 64.59 -25.38 -52.53
N GLN A 400 63.71 -26.30 -52.98
CA GLN A 400 64.12 -27.56 -53.62
C GLN A 400 64.92 -27.35 -54.92
N TRP A 401 64.86 -26.17 -55.56
CA TRP A 401 65.73 -25.86 -56.72
C TRP A 401 67.22 -25.87 -56.35
N ILE A 402 67.58 -25.70 -55.07
CA ILE A 402 68.96 -25.78 -54.59
C ILE A 402 69.54 -27.19 -54.87
N ALA A 403 68.71 -28.22 -54.89
CA ALA A 403 69.10 -29.59 -55.25
C ALA A 403 69.26 -29.83 -56.77
N GLN A 404 68.75 -28.92 -57.61
CA GLN A 404 68.74 -29.06 -59.08
C GLN A 404 69.81 -28.21 -59.78
N THR A 405 70.46 -27.28 -59.06
CA THR A 405 71.32 -26.24 -59.65
C THR A 405 72.77 -26.28 -59.15
N VAL A 406 73.10 -27.26 -58.31
CA VAL A 406 74.47 -27.61 -57.89
C VAL A 406 74.80 -28.96 -58.50
#